data_AF-A0A5C7W7C8-F1
#
_entry.id   AF-A0A5C7W7C8-F1
#
_cell.length_a   1.000
_cell.length_b   1.000
_cell.length_c   1.000
_cell.angle_alpha   90.00
_cell.angle_beta   90.00
_cell.angle_gamma   90.00
#
_symmetry.space_group_name_H-M   'P 1'
#
loop_
_entity.id
_entity.type
_entity.pdbx_description
1 polymer ?
#
loop_
_entity_poly.entity_id
_entity_poly.type
_entity_poly.pdbx_seq_one_letter_code
_entity_poly.pdbx_strand_id
1 'polypeptide(L)'
;MVNMRRFQPHAALLADWPQPDVVLLSHNHYDHFEEHTQRALAQTPAHFIVPLGLGAYLKPLGVADITELDWWQHAQRGDLRITLVPALHTSGAV
;
A
#
# COMPACT_ATOMS: atom_id res chain seq x y z
N MET A 1 -24.07 -3.50 1.80
CA MET A 1 -22.78 -3.56 1.10
C MET A 1 -23.03 -3.90 -0.36
N VAL A 2 -22.68 -2.99 -1.28
CA VAL A 2 -22.54 -3.37 -2.69
C VAL A 2 -21.25 -4.18 -2.78
N ASN A 3 -21.35 -5.45 -3.16
CA ASN A 3 -20.18 -6.27 -3.40
C ASN A 3 -19.53 -5.82 -4.72
N MET A 4 -18.46 -5.02 -4.64
CA MET A 4 -17.67 -4.65 -5.81
C MET A 4 -16.85 -5.86 -6.25
N ARG A 5 -17.45 -6.67 -7.13
CA ARG A 5 -16.81 -7.85 -7.69
C ARG A 5 -15.94 -7.46 -8.87
N ARG A 6 -14.68 -7.89 -8.85
CA ARG A 6 -13.80 -7.82 -10.03
C ARG A 6 -14.36 -8.73 -11.14
N PHE A 7 -14.58 -8.19 -12.34
CA PHE A 7 -15.08 -8.95 -13.49
C PHE A 7 -13.99 -9.73 -14.22
N GLN A 8 -12.74 -9.25 -14.14
CA GLN A 8 -11.58 -9.90 -14.75
C GLN A 8 -10.79 -10.69 -13.70
N PRO A 9 -10.23 -11.86 -14.06
CA PRO A 9 -9.29 -12.54 -13.18
C PRO A 9 -8.05 -11.67 -12.96
N HIS A 10 -7.36 -11.91 -11.85
CA HIS A 10 -6.00 -11.38 -11.67
C HIS A 10 -5.09 -11.93 -12.77
N ALA A 11 -4.21 -11.07 -13.31
CA ALA A 11 -3.25 -11.48 -14.33
C ALA A 11 -2.23 -12.51 -13.79
N ALA A 12 -1.95 -12.47 -12.49
CA ALA A 12 -1.10 -13.40 -11.76
C ALA A 12 -1.44 -13.32 -10.25
N LEU A 13 -1.10 -14.37 -9.48
CA LEU A 13 -1.25 -14.37 -8.04
C LEU A 13 -0.04 -13.74 -7.38
N LEU A 14 -0.19 -13.21 -6.16
CA LEU A 14 0.92 -12.60 -5.42
C LEU A 14 2.09 -13.60 -5.20
N ALA A 15 1.77 -14.88 -5.03
CA ALA A 15 2.76 -15.94 -4.86
C ALA A 15 3.59 -16.22 -6.13
N ASP A 16 3.12 -15.77 -7.30
CA ASP A 16 3.83 -15.95 -8.57
C ASP A 16 4.87 -14.84 -8.81
N TRP A 17 4.92 -13.84 -7.95
CA TRP A 17 5.78 -12.66 -8.10
C TRP A 17 7.01 -12.75 -7.19
N PRO A 18 8.15 -12.15 -7.58
CA PRO A 18 9.22 -11.90 -6.64
C PRO A 18 8.71 -11.03 -5.49
N GLN A 19 9.24 -11.26 -4.29
CA GLN A 19 8.91 -10.42 -3.14
C GLN A 19 9.32 -8.97 -3.43
N PRO A 20 8.45 -7.98 -3.17
CA PRO A 20 8.77 -6.60 -3.44
C PRO A 20 9.74 -6.03 -2.40
N ASP A 21 10.67 -5.18 -2.83
CA ASP A 21 11.49 -4.38 -1.90
C ASP A 21 10.70 -3.25 -1.25
N VAL A 22 9.75 -2.68 -2.01
CA VAL A 22 8.94 -1.52 -1.60
C VAL A 22 7.49 -1.73 -2.00
N VAL A 23 6.57 -1.41 -1.09
CA VAL A 23 5.12 -1.32 -1.35
C VAL A 23 4.69 0.14 -1.22
N LEU A 24 3.97 0.65 -2.23
CA LEU A 24 3.44 2.01 -2.24
C LEU A 24 1.92 1.98 -2.14
N LEU A 25 1.34 2.81 -1.28
CA LEU A 25 -0.10 3.07 -1.26
C LEU A 25 -0.36 4.53 -1.59
N SER A 26 -1.36 4.80 -2.42
CA SER A 26 -1.75 6.18 -2.76
C SER A 26 -2.79 6.74 -1.80
N HIS A 27 -3.74 5.90 -1.36
CA HIS A 27 -4.81 6.19 -0.41
C HIS A 27 -5.44 4.85 0.02
N ASN A 28 -6.51 4.90 0.80
CA ASN A 28 -7.06 3.74 1.51
C ASN A 28 -8.44 3.25 1.03
N HIS A 29 -8.83 3.51 -0.23
CA HIS A 29 -10.01 2.87 -0.80
C HIS A 29 -9.75 1.37 -1.04
N TYR A 30 -10.79 0.53 -0.91
CA TYR A 30 -10.71 -0.94 -1.00
C TYR A 30 -10.01 -1.48 -2.27
N ASP A 31 -10.13 -0.79 -3.40
CA ASP A 31 -9.50 -1.16 -4.66
C ASP A 31 -7.98 -0.88 -4.69
N HIS A 32 -7.50 -0.06 -3.75
CA HIS A 32 -6.09 0.24 -3.51
C HIS A 32 -5.55 -0.31 -2.17
N PHE A 33 -6.44 -0.65 -1.24
CA PHE A 33 -6.16 -1.15 0.10
C PHE A 33 -7.01 -2.39 0.37
N GLU A 34 -6.62 -3.52 -0.22
CA GLU A 34 -7.29 -4.79 0.03
C GLU A 34 -6.59 -5.52 1.18
N GLU A 35 -7.32 -5.80 2.26
CA GLU A 35 -6.75 -6.28 3.53
C GLU A 35 -5.99 -7.60 3.40
N HIS A 36 -6.50 -8.58 2.64
CA HIS A 36 -5.82 -9.86 2.47
C HIS A 36 -4.47 -9.70 1.77
N THR A 37 -4.40 -8.81 0.78
CA THR A 37 -3.18 -8.43 0.08
C THR A 37 -2.19 -7.77 1.03
N GLN A 38 -2.65 -6.83 1.87
CA GLN A 38 -1.76 -6.18 2.85
C GLN A 38 -1.20 -7.18 3.87
N ARG A 39 -2.03 -8.10 4.36
CA ARG A 39 -1.58 -9.16 5.29
C ARG A 39 -0.58 -10.11 4.65
N ALA A 40 -0.77 -10.46 3.38
CA ALA A 40 0.17 -11.31 2.66
C ALA A 40 1.52 -10.59 2.44
N LEU A 41 1.48 -9.31 2.03
CA LEU A 41 2.68 -8.49 1.87
C LEU A 41 3.40 -8.22 3.20
N ALA A 42 2.66 -8.14 4.32
CA ALA A 42 3.25 -8.00 5.66
C ALA A 42 4.15 -9.18 6.06
N GLN A 43 4.03 -10.34 5.40
CA GLN A 43 4.90 -11.49 5.61
C GLN A 43 6.22 -11.42 4.81
N THR A 44 6.41 -10.37 4.01
CA THR A 44 7.61 -10.13 3.21
C THR A 44 8.51 -9.08 3.89
N PRO A 45 9.79 -8.97 3.52
CA PRO A 45 10.67 -7.90 4.03
C PRO A 45 10.39 -6.52 3.38
N ALA A 46 9.28 -6.36 2.67
CA ALA A 46 8.98 -5.15 1.92
C ALA A 46 8.84 -3.92 2.83
N HIS A 47 9.42 -2.81 2.39
CA HIS A 47 9.25 -1.52 3.05
C HIS A 47 8.02 -0.78 2.52
N PHE A 48 7.10 -0.39 3.40
CA PHE A 48 5.89 0.32 3.00
C PHE A 48 6.12 1.83 3.02
N ILE A 49 5.82 2.52 1.92
CA ILE A 49 5.84 3.99 1.84
C ILE A 49 4.45 4.48 1.49
N VAL A 50 3.84 5.25 2.39
CA VAL A 50 2.40 5.54 2.37
C VAL A 50 2.11 6.99 2.79
N PRO A 51 0.94 7.55 2.46
CA PRO A 51 0.48 8.82 3.01
C PRO A 51 0.35 8.81 4.53
N LEU A 52 0.44 10.00 5.14
CA LEU A 52 0.20 10.20 6.58
C LEU A 52 -1.07 9.50 7.07
N GLY A 53 -0.96 8.82 8.22
CA GLY A 53 -2.05 8.14 8.91
C GLY A 53 -2.34 6.72 8.43
N LEU A 54 -1.86 6.29 7.25
CA LEU A 54 -2.14 4.93 6.74
C LEU A 54 -1.44 3.83 7.55
N GLY A 55 -0.31 4.14 8.20
CA GLY A 55 0.38 3.21 9.08
C GLY A 55 -0.47 2.77 10.27
N ALA A 56 -1.44 3.58 10.71
CA ALA A 56 -2.39 3.17 11.75
C ALA A 56 -3.28 1.99 11.31
N TYR A 57 -3.59 1.90 10.01
CA TYR A 57 -4.36 0.78 9.43
C TYR A 57 -3.47 -0.42 9.10
N LEU A 58 -2.21 -0.20 8.70
CA LEU A 58 -1.29 -1.27 8.30
C LEU A 58 -0.67 -2.02 9.49
N LYS A 59 -0.39 -1.32 10.60
CA LYS A 59 0.20 -1.95 11.80
C LYS A 59 -0.64 -3.13 12.33
N PRO A 60 -1.98 -3.01 12.49
CA PRO A 60 -2.83 -4.14 12.88
C PRO A 60 -2.84 -5.31 11.89
N LEU A 61 -2.47 -5.07 10.63
CA LEU A 61 -2.37 -6.10 9.59
C LEU A 61 -1.01 -6.83 9.62
N GLY A 62 -0.07 -6.39 10.47
CA GLY A 62 1.22 -7.01 10.68
C GLY A 62 2.39 -6.32 9.97
N VAL A 63 2.16 -5.19 9.29
CA VAL A 63 3.23 -4.47 8.60
C VAL A 63 4.13 -3.77 9.63
N ALA A 64 5.41 -4.16 9.67
CA ALA A 64 6.37 -3.67 10.66
C ALA A 64 7.18 -2.47 10.19
N ASP A 65 7.49 -2.38 8.89
CA ASP A 65 8.39 -1.36 8.35
C ASP A 65 7.65 -0.39 7.41
N ILE A 66 7.38 0.82 7.93
CA ILE A 66 6.49 1.81 7.31
C ILE A 66 7.13 3.20 7.39
N THR A 67 7.20 3.90 6.27
CA THR A 67 7.42 5.35 6.20
C THR A 67 6.12 6.03 5.80
N GLU A 68 5.62 6.92 6.66
CA GLU A 68 4.52 7.81 6.31
C GLU A 68 5.07 9.14 5.78
N LEU A 69 4.50 9.62 4.66
CA LEU A 69 4.89 10.87 4.02
C LEU A 69 3.71 11.85 3.98
N ASP A 70 4.00 13.12 4.21
CA ASP A 70 3.15 14.25 3.84
C ASP A 70 3.46 14.71 2.41
N TRP A 71 2.61 15.57 1.85
CA TRP A 71 2.82 16.14 0.52
C TRP A 71 4.21 16.78 0.39
N TRP A 72 4.86 16.48 -0.72
CA TRP A 72 6.22 16.90 -1.08
C TRP A 72 7.34 16.30 -0.23
N GLN A 73 7.01 15.52 0.80
CA GLN A 73 7.98 14.69 1.48
C GLN A 73 8.41 13.53 0.59
N HIS A 74 9.57 12.98 0.91
CA HIS A 74 10.18 11.90 0.14
C HIS A 74 10.88 10.90 1.04
N ALA A 75 10.92 9.66 0.57
CA ALA A 75 11.71 8.58 1.14
C ALA A 75 12.77 8.15 0.13
N GLN A 76 13.95 7.79 0.62
CA GLN A 76 15.06 7.27 -0.18
C GLN A 76 15.27 5.77 0.13
N ARG A 77 15.35 4.96 -0.92
CA ARG A 77 15.68 3.53 -0.85
C ARG A 77 16.72 3.20 -1.91
N GLY A 78 17.99 3.08 -1.49
CA GLY A 78 19.11 3.04 -2.43
C GLY A 78 19.11 4.28 -3.32
N ASP A 79 19.16 4.08 -4.63
CA ASP A 79 19.08 5.17 -5.62
C ASP A 79 17.65 5.63 -5.94
N LEU A 80 16.64 4.92 -5.42
CA LEU A 80 15.23 5.24 -5.64
C LEU A 80 14.75 6.34 -4.67
N ARG A 81 14.34 7.47 -5.23
CA ARG A 81 13.65 8.56 -4.50
C ARG A 81 12.15 8.51 -4.80
N ILE A 82 11.34 8.38 -3.77
CA ILE A 82 9.87 8.37 -3.89
C ILE A 82 9.34 9.64 -3.22
N THR A 83 8.57 10.44 -3.95
CA THR A 83 7.97 11.70 -3.45
C THR A 83 6.46 11.57 -3.46
N LEU A 84 5.82 11.86 -2.33
CA LEU A 84 4.36 11.89 -2.27
C LEU A 84 3.87 13.23 -2.83
N VAL A 85 3.20 13.21 -3.97
CA VAL A 85 2.62 14.40 -4.61
C VAL A 85 1.13 14.53 -4.26
N PRO A 86 0.57 15.75 -4.21
CA PRO A 86 -0.84 15.94 -3.92
C PRO A 86 -1.73 15.37 -5.03
N ALA A 87 -2.89 14.85 -4.63
CA ALA A 87 -3.96 14.42 -5.52
C ALA A 87 -5.30 14.98 -5.03
N LEU A 88 -6.14 15.45 -5.96
CA LEU A 88 -7.52 15.81 -5.63
C LEU A 88 -8.38 14.54 -5.65
N HIS A 89 -8.37 13.84 -4.52
CA HIS A 89 -9.16 12.63 -4.32
C HIS A 89 -9.58 12.51 -2.85
N THR A 90 -10.50 11.60 -2.55
CA THR A 90 -10.90 11.32 -1.18
C THR A 90 -10.16 10.11 -0.64
N SER A 91 -9.90 10.11 0.66
CA SER A 91 -9.66 8.89 1.43
C SER A 91 -10.99 8.41 2.00
N GLY A 92 -11.13 7.11 2.24
CA GLY A 92 -12.36 6.49 2.74
C GLY A 92 -12.12 5.70 4.01
N ALA A 93 -13.11 4.88 4.40
CA ALA A 93 -12.85 3.76 5.31
C ALA A 93 -12.26 2.59 4.50
N VAL A 94 -11.25 1.94 5.06
CA VAL A 94 -10.76 0.62 4.60
C VAL A 94 -11.76 -0.48 4.86
#